data_AF-A0A971XB10-F1
#
_entry.id   AF-A0A971XB10-F1
#
_cell.length_a   1.000
_cell.length_b   1.000
_cell.length_c   1.000
_cell.angle_alpha   90.00
_cell.angle_beta   90.00
_cell.angle_gamma   90.00
#
_symmetry.space_group_name_H-M   'P 1'
#
loop_
_entity.id
_entity.type
_entity.pdbx_description
1 polymer ?
#
loop_
_entity_poly.entity_id
_entity_poly.type
_entity_poly.pdbx_seq_one_letter_code
_entity_poly.pdbx_strand_id
1 'polypeptide(L)'
;MRKLIIVFLALLTIIAWKIYFDTKSDIKLKYEKNISVADQLYEMNAYDDSIDLYIEANKIIPNDKSKERILEIYLIKKEYENAATFVSSIEGEIKHSLTEKYLNHLIAVKEYKQINKFIKENSFSDFAKIKRIIKKHFTISDRKYADVIQLGERMFLVNDGVSDMIINDKERVVFPKKYNQIIGFDENAKLVTVKQQDVFEVVDIKGNIKSKIKAKDIYRFNDEYYVCREEKSYVLLNRLNEINHTSEYISNVSDGMFVSVKSNVISVMNKNLKVLAPIEGNKVKVNQDNTAIFGDRLVVEQNGAFIYNIKDKTRSKNFEDVDFPNGSLIAVKKDGKWGFIDNEFNPIIDFKYDYAKSFSEDIGYVYSENAWKFIDQKGEFLEEVAYEQILPFNKIGIGFIKQDGLWSMIKMATMEE
;
A
#
# COMPACT_ATOMS: atom_id res chain seq x y z
N MET A 1 59.02 24.36 -46.74
CA MET A 1 57.75 23.67 -46.40
C MET A 1 57.83 22.84 -45.11
N ARG A 2 58.68 21.79 -44.99
CA ARG A 2 58.73 20.95 -43.76
C ARG A 2 58.98 21.71 -42.43
N LYS A 3 59.89 22.69 -42.40
CA LYS A 3 60.16 23.49 -41.19
C LYS A 3 58.96 24.39 -40.79
N LEU A 4 58.21 24.92 -41.75
CA LEU A 4 57.00 25.72 -41.49
C LEU A 4 55.88 24.86 -40.89
N ILE A 5 55.72 23.62 -41.37
CA ILE A 5 54.70 22.69 -40.87
C ILE A 5 54.98 22.29 -39.40
N ILE A 6 56.25 22.07 -39.04
CA ILE A 6 56.64 21.72 -37.66
C ILE A 6 56.35 22.88 -36.69
N VAL A 7 56.68 24.12 -37.08
CA VAL A 7 56.39 25.31 -36.27
C VAL A 7 54.88 25.52 -36.11
N PHE A 8 54.11 25.30 -37.17
CA PHE A 8 52.65 25.41 -37.11
C PHE A 8 52.00 24.37 -36.18
N LEU A 9 52.47 23.11 -36.21
CA LEU A 9 52.01 22.05 -35.30
C LEU A 9 52.40 22.32 -33.84
N ALA A 10 53.58 22.88 -33.59
CA ALA A 10 54.00 23.30 -32.25
C ALA A 10 53.14 24.47 -31.71
N LEU A 11 52.75 25.41 -32.56
CA LEU A 11 51.87 26.50 -32.16
C LEU A 11 50.46 26.01 -31.84
N LEU A 12 49.92 25.09 -32.65
CA LEU A 12 48.60 24.48 -32.42
C LEU A 12 48.55 23.70 -31.12
N THR A 13 49.62 22.96 -30.77
CA THR A 13 49.68 22.23 -29.50
C THR A 13 49.75 23.15 -28.30
N ILE A 14 50.49 24.27 -28.37
CA ILE A 14 50.52 25.28 -27.29
C ILE A 14 49.16 25.97 -27.11
N ILE A 15 48.49 26.33 -28.22
CA ILE A 15 47.15 26.94 -28.18
C ILE A 15 46.13 25.96 -27.60
N ALA A 16 46.16 24.70 -28.03
CA ALA A 16 45.30 23.64 -27.47
C ALA A 16 45.55 23.44 -25.96
N TRP A 17 46.81 23.49 -25.53
CA TRP A 17 47.18 23.36 -24.12
C TRP A 17 46.68 24.53 -23.28
N LYS A 18 46.80 25.76 -23.79
CA LYS A 18 46.31 26.96 -23.11
C LYS A 18 44.78 26.95 -22.98
N ILE A 19 44.06 26.67 -24.07
CA ILE A 19 42.60 26.56 -24.06
C ILE A 19 42.13 25.47 -23.06
N TYR A 20 42.84 24.34 -23.01
CA TYR A 20 42.54 23.25 -22.08
C TYR A 20 42.76 23.63 -20.60
N PHE A 21 43.79 24.42 -20.28
CA PHE A 21 44.05 24.86 -18.91
C PHE A 21 43.07 25.94 -18.44
N ASP A 22 42.77 26.93 -19.29
CA ASP A 22 41.84 28.02 -18.95
C ASP A 22 40.43 27.44 -18.70
N THR A 23 39.95 26.55 -19.58
CA THR A 23 38.65 25.87 -19.40
C THR A 23 38.58 25.02 -18.13
N LYS A 24 39.65 24.33 -17.76
CA LYS A 24 39.70 23.51 -16.53
C LYS A 24 39.66 24.36 -15.24
N SER A 25 40.27 25.55 -15.27
CA SER A 25 40.23 26.51 -14.15
C SER A 25 38.82 27.03 -13.90
N ASP A 26 38.11 27.42 -14.96
CA ASP A 26 36.74 27.94 -14.88
C ASP A 26 35.74 26.89 -14.39
N ILE A 27 35.90 25.64 -14.80
CA ILE A 27 35.08 24.50 -14.36
C ILE A 27 35.19 24.29 -12.84
N LYS A 28 36.42 24.32 -12.31
CA LYS A 28 36.67 24.12 -10.87
C LYS A 28 36.07 25.25 -10.03
N LEU A 29 36.23 26.50 -10.49
CA LEU A 29 35.69 27.67 -9.80
C LEU A 29 34.15 27.64 -9.73
N LYS A 30 33.50 27.22 -10.83
CA LYS A 30 32.03 27.07 -10.89
C LYS A 30 31.53 26.00 -9.90
N TYR A 31 32.24 24.87 -9.81
CA TYR A 31 31.93 23.81 -8.85
C TYR A 31 32.03 24.31 -7.39
N GLU A 32 33.15 24.94 -7.02
CA GLU A 32 33.39 25.42 -5.65
C GLU A 32 32.33 26.45 -5.22
N LYS A 33 31.92 27.33 -6.14
CA LYS A 33 30.84 28.29 -5.88
C LYS A 33 29.51 27.60 -5.62
N ASN A 34 29.12 26.62 -6.44
CA ASN A 34 27.84 25.91 -6.28
C ASN A 34 27.77 25.15 -4.95
N ILE A 35 28.85 24.45 -4.57
CA ILE A 35 28.90 23.71 -3.29
C ILE A 35 28.80 24.64 -2.08
N SER A 36 29.52 25.77 -2.11
CA SER A 36 29.49 26.73 -1.01
C SER A 36 28.08 27.29 -0.76
N VAL A 37 27.38 27.66 -1.84
CA VAL A 37 25.99 28.15 -1.74
C VAL A 37 25.03 27.04 -1.33
N ALA A 38 25.20 25.83 -1.87
CA ALA A 38 24.37 24.67 -1.51
C ALA A 38 24.46 24.32 -0.01
N ASP A 39 25.68 24.34 0.56
CA ASP A 39 25.93 24.10 1.99
C ASP A 39 25.22 25.18 2.85
N GLN A 40 25.27 26.46 2.47
CA GLN A 40 24.58 27.54 3.20
C GLN A 40 23.06 27.37 3.18
N LEU A 41 22.49 27.05 2.02
CA LEU A 41 21.04 26.83 1.87
C LEU A 41 20.59 25.61 2.67
N TYR A 42 21.39 24.54 2.70
CA TYR A 42 21.12 23.37 3.51
C TYR A 42 21.05 23.71 5.01
N GLU A 43 22.00 24.50 5.52
CA GLU A 43 22.02 24.94 6.92
C GLU A 43 20.82 25.83 7.28
N MET A 44 20.25 26.54 6.30
CA MET A 44 19.04 27.34 6.43
C MET A 44 17.74 26.54 6.22
N ASN A 45 17.83 25.22 5.98
CA ASN A 45 16.72 24.32 5.62
C ASN A 45 16.01 24.68 4.31
N ALA A 46 16.65 25.44 3.41
CA ALA A 46 16.18 25.73 2.06
C ALA A 46 16.53 24.56 1.12
N TYR A 47 15.88 23.41 1.33
CA TYR A 47 16.30 22.15 0.75
C TYR A 47 16.08 22.02 -0.77
N ASP A 48 15.05 22.67 -1.32
CA ASP A 48 14.76 22.67 -2.75
C ASP A 48 15.86 23.37 -3.55
N ASP A 49 16.26 24.57 -3.13
CA ASP A 49 17.36 25.31 -3.76
C ASP A 49 18.72 24.60 -3.54
N SER A 50 18.89 23.99 -2.36
CA SER A 50 20.12 23.30 -2.00
C SER A 50 20.36 22.05 -2.84
N ILE A 51 19.34 21.20 -3.05
CA ILE A 51 19.49 19.94 -3.78
C ILE A 51 19.82 20.18 -5.26
N ASP A 52 19.21 21.18 -5.90
CA ASP A 52 19.48 21.56 -7.29
C ASP A 52 20.94 21.94 -7.49
N LEU A 53 21.50 22.73 -6.58
CA LEU A 53 22.91 23.11 -6.63
C LEU A 53 23.85 21.93 -6.40
N TYR A 54 23.51 21.00 -5.50
CA TYR A 54 24.31 19.78 -5.34
C TYR A 54 24.25 18.88 -6.59
N ILE A 55 23.09 18.73 -7.22
CA ILE A 55 22.93 17.96 -8.47
C ILE A 55 23.77 18.60 -9.58
N GLU A 56 23.66 19.91 -9.78
CA GLU A 56 24.46 20.65 -10.77
C GLU A 56 25.96 20.55 -10.49
N ALA A 57 26.39 20.70 -9.23
CA ALA A 57 27.78 20.53 -8.86
C ALA A 57 28.28 19.11 -9.18
N ASN A 58 27.47 18.08 -8.91
CA ASN A 58 27.84 16.69 -9.14
C ASN A 58 27.88 16.32 -10.64
N LYS A 59 27.17 17.06 -11.52
CA LYS A 59 27.33 16.96 -12.99
C LYS A 59 28.69 17.50 -13.46
N ILE A 60 29.24 18.51 -12.77
CA ILE A 60 30.51 19.13 -13.13
C ILE A 60 31.69 18.32 -12.57
N ILE A 61 31.70 18.08 -11.26
CA ILE A 61 32.72 17.28 -10.57
C ILE A 61 32.00 16.33 -9.61
N PRO A 62 31.89 15.03 -9.96
CA PRO A 62 31.28 14.05 -9.08
C PRO A 62 32.01 13.95 -7.73
N ASN A 63 31.30 14.12 -6.62
CA ASN A 63 31.87 14.09 -5.27
C ASN A 63 30.93 13.35 -4.31
N ASP A 64 31.51 12.48 -3.49
CA ASP A 64 30.78 11.64 -2.53
C ASP A 64 30.06 12.44 -1.45
N LYS A 65 30.67 13.53 -0.95
CA LYS A 65 30.00 14.41 0.04
C LYS A 65 28.72 15.00 -0.51
N SER A 66 28.73 15.45 -1.77
CA SER A 66 27.55 16.00 -2.44
C SER A 66 26.48 14.93 -2.67
N LYS A 67 26.88 13.71 -3.06
CA LYS A 67 25.95 12.58 -3.20
C LYS A 67 25.28 12.20 -1.88
N GLU A 68 26.02 12.25 -0.77
CA GLU A 68 25.47 12.02 0.56
C GLU A 68 24.44 13.08 0.94
N ARG A 69 24.71 14.36 0.64
CA ARG A 69 23.76 15.46 0.88
C ARG A 69 22.50 15.33 0.04
N ILE A 70 22.61 14.97 -1.22
CA ILE A 70 21.45 14.72 -2.10
C ILE A 70 20.56 13.62 -1.50
N LEU A 71 21.15 12.48 -1.08
CA LEU A 71 20.39 11.40 -0.46
C LEU A 71 19.73 11.85 0.86
N GLU A 72 20.46 12.58 1.70
CA GLU A 72 19.91 13.10 2.96
C GLU A 72 18.70 14.01 2.73
N ILE A 73 18.78 14.92 1.75
CA ILE A 73 17.69 15.83 1.42
C ILE A 73 16.47 15.02 0.95
N TYR A 74 16.63 14.06 0.03
CA TYR A 74 15.52 13.22 -0.40
C TYR A 74 14.88 12.47 0.77
N LEU A 75 15.68 11.94 1.70
CA LEU A 75 15.17 11.25 2.89
C LEU A 75 14.43 12.18 3.87
N ILE A 76 14.95 13.40 4.09
CA ILE A 76 14.29 14.43 4.93
C ILE A 76 12.94 14.83 4.33
N LYS A 77 12.90 15.03 3.01
CA LYS A 77 11.68 15.35 2.25
C LYS A 77 10.74 14.14 2.05
N LYS A 78 11.13 12.94 2.51
CA LYS A 78 10.40 11.68 2.33
C LYS A 78 10.17 11.28 0.86
N GLU A 79 11.03 11.74 -0.04
CA GLU A 79 10.99 11.40 -1.46
C GLU A 79 11.71 10.06 -1.71
N TYR A 80 11.14 8.98 -1.16
CA TYR A 80 11.80 7.67 -1.12
C TYR A 80 12.03 7.04 -2.50
N GLU A 81 11.19 7.36 -3.48
CA GLU A 81 11.37 6.88 -4.86
C GLU A 81 12.51 7.63 -5.56
N ASN A 82 12.61 8.96 -5.37
CA ASN A 82 13.74 9.74 -5.89
C ASN A 82 15.06 9.31 -5.24
N ALA A 83 15.05 9.06 -3.92
CA ALA A 83 16.18 8.47 -3.22
C ALA A 83 16.56 7.09 -3.76
N ALA A 84 15.58 6.22 -4.04
CA ALA A 84 15.83 4.91 -4.65
C ALA A 84 16.47 5.03 -6.04
N THR A 85 15.86 5.82 -6.93
CA THR A 85 16.39 6.06 -8.29
C THR A 85 17.79 6.66 -8.23
N PHE A 86 18.02 7.63 -7.34
CA PHE A 86 19.32 8.23 -7.12
C PHE A 86 20.36 7.18 -6.70
N VAL A 87 20.10 6.43 -5.63
CA VAL A 87 21.02 5.38 -5.13
C VAL A 87 21.28 4.31 -6.18
N SER A 88 20.25 3.88 -6.91
CA SER A 88 20.38 2.89 -7.99
C SER A 88 21.27 3.40 -9.13
N SER A 89 21.19 4.69 -9.44
CA SER A 89 21.98 5.33 -10.51
C SER A 89 23.47 5.53 -10.15
N ILE A 90 23.83 5.53 -8.87
CA ILE A 90 25.22 5.68 -8.44
C ILE A 90 26.04 4.42 -8.76
N GLU A 91 27.26 4.61 -9.25
CA GLU A 91 28.27 3.57 -9.47
C GLU A 91 29.49 3.77 -8.55
N GLY A 92 30.33 2.74 -8.42
CA GLY A 92 31.56 2.77 -7.61
C GLY A 92 31.36 2.48 -6.11
N GLU A 93 32.44 2.64 -5.34
CA GLU A 93 32.50 2.21 -3.93
C GLU A 93 31.47 2.92 -3.03
N ILE A 94 31.19 4.20 -3.29
CA ILE A 94 30.24 5.00 -2.50
C ILE A 94 28.80 4.48 -2.58
N LYS A 95 28.44 3.77 -3.65
CA LYS A 95 27.12 3.15 -3.82
C LYS A 95 26.76 2.28 -2.61
N HIS A 96 27.74 1.55 -2.07
CA HIS A 96 27.54 0.70 -0.90
C HIS A 96 27.12 1.49 0.33
N SER A 97 27.82 2.59 0.64
CA SER A 97 27.51 3.45 1.79
C SER A 97 26.13 4.09 1.67
N LEU A 98 25.82 4.65 0.49
CA LEU A 98 24.53 5.31 0.23
C LEU A 98 23.37 4.33 0.30
N THR A 99 23.53 3.13 -0.26
CA THR A 99 22.51 2.08 -0.19
C THR A 99 22.26 1.64 1.25
N GLU A 100 23.31 1.48 2.06
CA GLU A 100 23.19 1.15 3.48
C GLU A 100 22.46 2.25 4.26
N LYS A 101 22.81 3.52 4.01
CA LYS A 101 22.16 4.67 4.65
C LYS A 101 20.67 4.78 4.30
N TYR A 102 20.34 4.60 3.02
CA TYR A 102 18.97 4.56 2.52
C TYR A 102 18.14 3.46 3.21
N LEU A 103 18.63 2.21 3.18
CA LEU A 103 17.90 1.08 3.77
C LEU A 103 17.75 1.23 5.30
N ASN A 104 18.79 1.66 6.00
CA ASN A 104 18.73 1.87 7.45
C ASN A 104 17.71 2.95 7.82
N HIS A 105 17.62 4.03 7.04
CA HIS A 105 16.59 5.05 7.24
C HIS A 105 15.20 4.46 7.10
N LEU A 106 14.90 3.77 5.99
CA LEU A 106 13.60 3.16 5.75
C LEU A 106 13.21 2.16 6.85
N ILE A 107 14.17 1.38 7.36
CA ILE A 107 13.95 0.47 8.49
C ILE A 107 13.55 1.25 9.74
N ALA A 108 14.26 2.34 10.05
CA ALA A 108 14.00 3.15 11.24
C ALA A 108 12.61 3.80 11.21
N VAL A 109 12.16 4.26 10.03
CA VAL A 109 10.83 4.87 9.83
C VAL A 109 9.74 3.86 9.44
N LYS A 110 10.06 2.56 9.37
CA LYS A 110 9.14 1.44 9.07
C LYS A 110 8.51 1.50 7.66
N GLU A 111 9.21 2.04 6.67
CA GLU A 111 8.78 2.13 5.26
C GLU A 111 9.04 0.83 4.47
N TYR A 112 8.43 -0.28 4.91
CA TYR A 112 8.70 -1.62 4.38
C TYR A 112 8.30 -1.82 2.91
N LYS A 113 7.31 -1.07 2.42
CA LYS A 113 6.91 -1.09 1.01
C LYS A 113 8.06 -0.63 0.10
N GLN A 114 8.75 0.44 0.50
CA GLN A 114 9.87 1.00 -0.26
C GLN A 114 11.09 0.07 -0.21
N ILE A 115 11.33 -0.58 0.94
CA ILE A 115 12.38 -1.60 1.09
C ILE A 115 12.15 -2.75 0.10
N ASN A 116 10.93 -3.31 0.06
CA ASN A 116 10.61 -4.43 -0.82
C ASN A 116 10.69 -4.07 -2.31
N LYS A 117 10.22 -2.87 -2.68
CA LYS A 117 10.32 -2.34 -4.04
C LYS A 117 11.78 -2.20 -4.47
N PHE A 118 12.59 -1.50 -3.66
CA PHE A 118 14.00 -1.28 -3.92
C PHE A 118 14.79 -2.60 -4.02
N ILE A 119 14.48 -3.58 -3.17
CA ILE A 119 15.13 -4.90 -3.20
C ILE A 119 14.80 -5.69 -4.48
N LYS A 120 13.56 -5.57 -4.98
CA LYS A 120 13.14 -6.27 -6.21
C LYS A 120 13.77 -5.69 -7.47
N GLU A 121 13.99 -4.37 -7.48
CA GLU A 121 14.47 -3.61 -8.63
C GLU A 121 16.00 -3.57 -8.77
N ASN A 122 16.75 -4.01 -7.75
CA ASN A 122 18.21 -3.95 -7.72
C ASN A 122 18.83 -5.34 -7.48
N SER A 123 19.84 -5.72 -8.28
CA SER A 123 20.62 -6.94 -8.08
C SER A 123 21.71 -6.72 -7.00
N PHE A 124 21.73 -7.53 -5.95
CA PHE A 124 22.70 -7.43 -4.84
C PHE A 124 23.79 -8.51 -4.89
N SER A 125 24.23 -8.92 -6.08
CA SER A 125 25.31 -9.91 -6.26
C SER A 125 26.57 -9.55 -5.47
N ASP A 126 26.90 -8.26 -5.37
CA ASP A 126 28.20 -7.78 -4.86
C ASP A 126 28.16 -7.20 -3.43
N PHE A 127 27.01 -7.26 -2.74
CA PHE A 127 26.83 -6.55 -1.46
C PHE A 127 26.81 -7.49 -0.25
N ALA A 128 27.96 -8.07 0.13
CA ALA A 128 28.06 -8.97 1.29
C ALA A 128 27.59 -8.34 2.63
N LYS A 129 27.81 -7.03 2.82
CA LYS A 129 27.36 -6.28 4.01
C LYS A 129 25.85 -6.01 4.02
N ILE A 130 25.25 -5.67 2.86
CA ILE A 130 23.79 -5.49 2.74
C ILE A 130 23.08 -6.83 2.83
N LYS A 131 23.63 -7.90 2.24
CA LYS A 131 23.21 -9.27 2.55
C LYS A 131 23.23 -9.56 4.05
N ARG A 132 24.17 -8.99 4.82
CA ARG A 132 24.20 -9.16 6.29
C ARG A 132 23.14 -8.34 7.01
N ILE A 133 22.82 -7.12 6.56
CA ILE A 133 21.73 -6.28 7.11
C ILE A 133 20.37 -6.89 6.75
N ILE A 134 20.17 -7.25 5.48
CA ILE A 134 19.02 -8.01 5.00
C ILE A 134 18.94 -9.32 5.76
N LYS A 135 19.98 -10.17 5.84
CA LYS A 135 19.97 -11.44 6.61
C LYS A 135 19.79 -11.27 8.13
N LYS A 136 20.16 -10.11 8.69
CA LYS A 136 19.89 -9.76 10.10
C LYS A 136 18.43 -9.38 10.32
N HIS A 137 17.69 -8.98 9.27
CA HIS A 137 16.34 -8.41 9.37
C HIS A 137 15.28 -9.11 8.48
N PHE A 138 15.68 -10.00 7.56
CA PHE A 138 14.91 -10.68 6.52
C PHE A 138 15.61 -12.00 6.12
N THR A 139 14.90 -13.12 6.12
CA THR A 139 15.40 -14.42 5.64
C THR A 139 14.65 -14.77 4.35
N ILE A 140 15.36 -15.00 3.24
CA ILE A 140 14.76 -15.56 2.01
C ILE A 140 15.30 -16.99 1.86
N SER A 141 14.38 -17.95 1.88
CA SER A 141 14.60 -19.38 1.71
C SER A 141 15.05 -19.69 0.27
N ASP A 142 16.05 -20.56 0.12
CA ASP A 142 16.43 -21.15 -1.16
C ASP A 142 15.23 -21.97 -1.69
N ARG A 143 14.76 -21.61 -2.89
CA ARG A 143 13.57 -22.13 -3.58
C ARG A 143 13.37 -23.65 -3.42
N LYS A 144 12.57 -24.07 -2.43
CA LYS A 144 12.25 -25.48 -2.17
C LYS A 144 10.76 -25.82 -2.23
N TYR A 145 9.89 -24.81 -2.29
CA TYR A 145 8.45 -24.97 -2.14
C TYR A 145 7.71 -24.37 -3.35
N ALA A 146 6.70 -25.10 -3.84
CA ALA A 146 5.82 -24.70 -4.93
C ALA A 146 4.87 -23.55 -4.53
N ASP A 147 4.52 -23.48 -3.24
CA ASP A 147 3.73 -22.38 -2.66
C ASP A 147 4.18 -22.10 -1.23
N VAL A 148 4.10 -20.84 -0.78
CA VAL A 148 4.48 -20.40 0.57
C VAL A 148 3.51 -19.32 1.06
N ILE A 149 2.81 -19.58 2.16
CA ILE A 149 1.92 -18.63 2.83
C ILE A 149 2.47 -18.31 4.23
N GLN A 150 2.70 -17.04 4.54
CA GLN A 150 3.13 -16.63 5.88
C GLN A 150 1.97 -16.79 6.88
N LEU A 151 2.20 -17.55 7.95
CA LEU A 151 1.21 -17.83 9.00
C LEU A 151 1.44 -17.01 10.29
N GLY A 152 2.67 -16.56 10.53
CA GLY A 152 3.09 -15.83 11.74
C GLY A 152 4.42 -15.10 11.56
N GLU A 153 5.00 -14.56 12.64
CA GLU A 153 6.26 -13.80 12.58
C GLU A 153 7.41 -14.65 12.03
N ARG A 154 7.41 -15.94 12.37
CA ARG A 154 8.49 -16.88 12.03
C ARG A 154 7.98 -18.20 11.46
N MET A 155 6.76 -18.21 10.94
CA MET A 155 6.03 -19.44 10.66
C MET A 155 5.37 -19.38 9.29
N PHE A 156 5.54 -20.44 8.50
CA PHE A 156 5.17 -20.48 7.09
C PHE A 156 4.47 -21.80 6.76
N LEU A 157 3.30 -21.71 6.11
CA LEU A 157 2.71 -22.82 5.38
C LEU A 157 3.49 -22.95 4.08
N VAL A 158 3.94 -24.15 3.77
CA VAL A 158 4.66 -24.40 2.53
C VAL A 158 4.10 -25.63 1.85
N ASN A 159 3.99 -25.57 0.53
CA ASN A 159 3.61 -26.70 -0.32
C ASN A 159 4.85 -27.17 -1.08
N ASP A 160 5.20 -28.44 -0.99
CA ASP A 160 6.36 -29.03 -1.69
C ASP A 160 6.05 -29.54 -3.12
N GLY A 161 4.89 -29.14 -3.68
CA GLY A 161 4.34 -29.66 -4.93
C GLY A 161 3.48 -30.92 -4.76
N VAL A 162 3.46 -31.50 -3.54
CA VAL A 162 2.66 -32.70 -3.22
C VAL A 162 1.75 -32.46 -2.02
N SER A 163 2.15 -31.60 -1.08
CA SER A 163 1.41 -31.40 0.18
C SER A 163 1.82 -30.18 0.98
N ASP A 164 0.86 -29.70 1.78
CA ASP A 164 1.07 -28.62 2.74
C ASP A 164 1.76 -29.11 4.03
N MET A 165 2.69 -28.31 4.53
CA MET A 165 3.35 -28.47 5.84
C MET A 165 3.63 -27.11 6.47
N ILE A 166 3.85 -27.07 7.80
CA ILE A 166 4.26 -25.83 8.47
C ILE A 166 5.74 -25.92 8.83
N ILE A 167 6.51 -24.93 8.41
CA ILE A 167 7.90 -24.74 8.77
C ILE A 167 8.09 -23.43 9.55
N ASN A 168 9.21 -23.31 10.26
CA ASN A 168 9.63 -22.04 10.83
C ASN A 168 10.62 -21.26 9.94
N ASP A 169 11.02 -20.08 10.39
CA ASP A 169 12.05 -19.19 9.80
C ASP A 169 13.45 -19.82 9.65
N LYS A 170 13.65 -21.03 10.18
CA LYS A 170 14.86 -21.85 10.04
C LYS A 170 14.63 -23.12 9.20
N GLU A 171 13.52 -23.17 8.46
CA GLU A 171 13.09 -24.30 7.63
C GLU A 171 12.89 -25.63 8.38
N ARG A 172 12.74 -25.58 9.71
CA ARG A 172 12.44 -26.78 10.49
C ARG A 172 10.94 -27.06 10.39
N VAL A 173 10.59 -28.29 10.04
CA VAL A 173 9.21 -28.77 10.06
C VAL A 173 8.67 -28.66 11.49
N VAL A 174 7.67 -27.80 11.67
CA VAL A 174 6.94 -27.63 12.93
C VAL A 174 5.67 -28.47 12.93
N PHE A 175 5.05 -28.65 11.75
CA PHE A 175 3.90 -29.51 11.60
C PHE A 175 4.01 -30.36 10.32
N PRO A 176 4.07 -31.69 10.43
CA PRO A 176 4.33 -32.57 9.30
C PRO A 176 3.08 -32.80 8.44
N LYS A 177 3.31 -33.28 7.22
CA LYS A 177 2.30 -33.77 6.27
C LYS A 177 1.46 -34.91 6.85
N LYS A 178 0.40 -34.58 7.56
CA LYS A 178 -0.54 -35.56 8.15
C LYS A 178 -2.00 -35.33 7.73
N TYR A 179 -2.33 -34.15 7.22
CA TYR A 179 -3.71 -33.72 6.95
C TYR A 179 -3.87 -33.22 5.52
N ASN A 180 -5.08 -33.33 4.96
CA ASN A 180 -5.36 -33.00 3.56
C ASN A 180 -5.23 -31.51 3.24
N GLN A 181 -5.60 -30.65 4.19
CA GLN A 181 -5.51 -29.19 4.06
C GLN A 181 -5.23 -28.57 5.42
N ILE A 182 -4.33 -27.60 5.46
CA ILE A 182 -4.08 -26.76 6.64
C ILE A 182 -4.74 -25.40 6.39
N ILE A 183 -5.60 -24.97 7.32
CA ILE A 183 -6.44 -23.76 7.17
C ILE A 183 -5.92 -22.62 8.03
N GLY A 184 -5.23 -22.94 9.13
CA GLY A 184 -4.74 -21.92 10.04
C GLY A 184 -3.71 -22.47 10.99
N PHE A 185 -2.89 -21.57 11.51
CA PHE A 185 -1.90 -21.86 12.52
C PHE A 185 -1.85 -20.71 13.53
N ASP A 186 -1.97 -21.07 14.80
CA ASP A 186 -1.72 -20.16 15.89
C ASP A 186 -0.36 -20.47 16.53
N GLU A 187 0.55 -19.51 16.38
CA GLU A 187 1.92 -19.59 16.89
C GLU A 187 1.96 -19.56 18.42
N ASN A 188 1.07 -18.81 19.06
CA ASN A 188 1.09 -18.60 20.52
C ASN A 188 0.68 -19.87 21.27
N ALA A 189 -0.44 -20.51 20.90
CA ALA A 189 -0.89 -21.76 21.53
C ALA A 189 -0.32 -23.02 20.87
N LYS A 190 0.44 -22.89 19.77
CA LYS A 190 1.01 -24.02 19.01
C LYS A 190 -0.09 -24.98 18.55
N LEU A 191 -1.13 -24.43 17.95
CA LEU A 191 -2.28 -25.17 17.43
C LEU A 191 -2.39 -24.98 15.91
N VAL A 192 -2.85 -26.02 15.24
CA VAL A 192 -3.07 -26.07 13.80
C VAL A 192 -4.53 -26.39 13.52
N THR A 193 -5.17 -25.63 12.65
CA THR A 193 -6.50 -25.94 12.13
C THR A 193 -6.34 -26.67 10.81
N VAL A 194 -6.93 -27.86 10.71
CA VAL A 194 -6.81 -28.73 9.55
C VAL A 194 -8.19 -29.15 9.05
N LYS A 195 -8.32 -29.38 7.73
CA LYS A 195 -9.53 -29.93 7.11
C LYS A 195 -9.34 -31.40 6.80
N GLN A 196 -10.32 -32.21 7.19
CA GLN A 196 -10.51 -33.57 6.67
C GLN A 196 -11.96 -33.71 6.23
N GLN A 197 -12.20 -33.73 4.91
CA GLN A 197 -13.56 -33.72 4.33
C GLN A 197 -14.37 -32.51 4.85
N ASP A 198 -15.51 -32.74 5.51
CA ASP A 198 -16.37 -31.68 6.09
C ASP A 198 -16.13 -31.47 7.59
N VAL A 199 -15.00 -31.98 8.11
CA VAL A 199 -14.62 -31.86 9.51
C VAL A 199 -13.34 -31.03 9.60
N PHE A 200 -13.43 -29.97 10.41
CA PHE A 200 -12.30 -29.14 10.79
C PHE A 200 -11.79 -29.62 12.15
N GLU A 201 -10.50 -29.92 12.26
CA GLU A 201 -9.89 -30.32 13.52
C GLU A 201 -8.89 -29.25 13.97
N VAL A 202 -8.94 -28.88 15.25
CA VAL A 202 -7.87 -28.11 15.89
C VAL A 202 -6.96 -29.12 16.57
N VAL A 203 -5.71 -29.18 16.16
CA VAL A 203 -4.71 -30.13 16.66
C VAL A 203 -3.51 -29.40 17.23
N ASP A 204 -2.84 -29.98 18.23
CA ASP A 204 -1.52 -29.46 18.62
C ASP A 204 -0.44 -29.81 17.59
N ILE A 205 0.75 -29.22 17.75
CA ILE A 205 1.91 -29.52 16.89
C ILE A 205 2.33 -31.00 16.86
N LYS A 206 1.90 -31.82 17.83
CA LYS A 206 2.13 -33.27 17.84
C LYS A 206 1.03 -34.03 17.09
N GLY A 207 0.00 -33.32 16.63
CA GLY A 207 -1.15 -33.87 15.92
C GLY A 207 -2.20 -34.48 16.85
N ASN A 208 -2.22 -34.13 18.14
CA ASN A 208 -3.31 -34.52 19.04
C ASN A 208 -4.48 -33.57 18.86
N ILE A 209 -5.66 -34.14 18.66
CA ILE A 209 -6.90 -33.39 18.47
C ILE A 209 -7.29 -32.70 19.78
N LYS A 210 -7.47 -31.39 19.72
CA LYS A 210 -8.00 -30.53 20.79
C LYS A 210 -9.48 -30.24 20.59
N SER A 211 -9.91 -30.10 19.34
CA SER A 211 -11.31 -29.87 19.00
C SER A 211 -11.64 -30.45 17.62
N LYS A 212 -12.92 -30.80 17.40
CA LYS A 212 -13.49 -31.11 16.09
C LYS A 212 -14.74 -30.27 15.85
N ILE A 213 -14.79 -29.59 14.72
CA ILE A 213 -15.90 -28.75 14.28
C ILE A 213 -16.42 -29.33 12.97
N LYS A 214 -17.72 -29.68 12.94
CA LYS A 214 -18.40 -30.05 11.70
C LYS A 214 -19.09 -28.80 11.17
N ALA A 215 -18.59 -28.25 10.08
CA ALA A 215 -19.14 -27.05 9.43
C ALA A 215 -19.00 -27.19 7.91
N LYS A 216 -19.83 -26.45 7.17
CA LYS A 216 -19.73 -26.41 5.71
C LYS A 216 -18.49 -25.62 5.29
N ASP A 217 -18.31 -24.44 5.89
CA ASP A 217 -17.14 -23.58 5.71
C ASP A 217 -16.67 -23.03 7.07
N ILE A 218 -15.36 -22.84 7.23
CA ILE A 218 -14.75 -22.16 8.37
C ILE A 218 -13.78 -21.09 7.87
N TYR A 219 -13.80 -19.92 8.50
CA TYR A 219 -12.90 -18.81 8.23
C TYR A 219 -12.20 -18.42 9.53
N ARG A 220 -10.88 -18.22 9.50
CA ARG A 220 -10.16 -17.69 10.66
C ARG A 220 -10.52 -16.21 10.83
N PHE A 221 -11.00 -15.82 12.01
CA PHE A 221 -11.26 -14.41 12.32
C PHE A 221 -10.01 -13.72 12.86
N ASN A 222 -9.38 -14.34 13.86
CA ASN A 222 -8.09 -13.95 14.40
C ASN A 222 -7.42 -15.18 15.04
N ASP A 223 -6.46 -14.96 15.93
CA ASP A 223 -5.82 -16.07 16.65
C ASP A 223 -6.83 -16.83 17.52
N GLU A 224 -7.76 -16.13 18.16
CA GLU A 224 -8.67 -16.68 19.17
C GLU A 224 -9.96 -17.29 18.61
N TYR A 225 -10.47 -16.78 17.48
CA TYR A 225 -11.80 -17.15 17.00
C TYR A 225 -11.85 -17.56 15.52
N TYR A 226 -12.83 -18.41 15.24
CA TYR A 226 -13.21 -18.88 13.91
C TYR A 226 -14.67 -18.56 13.62
N VAL A 227 -14.97 -18.16 12.38
CA VAL A 227 -16.32 -18.02 11.87
C VAL A 227 -16.69 -19.28 11.12
N CYS A 228 -17.67 -20.02 11.61
CA CYS A 228 -18.27 -21.17 10.93
C CYS A 228 -19.52 -20.72 10.19
N ARG A 229 -19.64 -21.13 8.93
CA ARG A 229 -20.87 -20.96 8.15
C ARG A 229 -21.71 -22.22 8.24
N GLU A 230 -22.93 -22.06 8.72
CA GLU A 230 -23.99 -23.05 8.71
C GLU A 230 -24.98 -22.75 7.56
N GLU A 231 -26.04 -23.56 7.40
CA GLU A 231 -26.98 -23.38 6.29
C GLU A 231 -27.65 -22.00 6.24
N LYS A 232 -27.92 -21.40 7.41
CA LYS A 232 -28.65 -20.12 7.54
C LYS A 232 -28.06 -19.18 8.60
N SER A 233 -26.90 -19.49 9.13
CA SER A 233 -26.30 -18.81 10.28
C SER A 233 -24.78 -18.81 10.19
N TYR A 234 -24.20 -17.87 10.93
CA TYR A 234 -22.77 -17.82 11.22
C TYR A 234 -22.58 -17.99 12.71
N VAL A 235 -21.62 -18.85 13.07
CA VAL A 235 -21.28 -19.14 14.45
C VAL A 235 -19.82 -18.78 14.67
N LEU A 236 -19.56 -17.87 15.59
CA LEU A 236 -18.23 -17.55 16.03
C LEU A 236 -17.86 -18.46 17.20
N LEU A 237 -16.82 -19.27 17.00
CA LEU A 237 -16.32 -20.24 17.96
C LEU A 237 -14.94 -19.83 18.44
N ASN A 238 -14.64 -20.01 19.71
CA ASN A 238 -13.26 -20.06 20.16
C ASN A 238 -12.62 -21.41 19.85
N ARG A 239 -11.34 -21.54 20.19
CA ARG A 239 -10.52 -22.73 19.93
C ARG A 239 -10.97 -24.01 20.65
N LEU A 240 -11.86 -23.89 21.64
CA LEU A 240 -12.45 -25.01 22.38
C LEU A 240 -13.85 -25.37 21.87
N ASN A 241 -14.29 -24.77 20.76
CA ASN A 241 -15.64 -24.88 20.18
C ASN A 241 -16.74 -24.28 21.05
N GLU A 242 -16.38 -23.40 21.98
CA GLU A 242 -17.39 -22.66 22.72
C GLU A 242 -17.95 -21.58 21.79
N ILE A 243 -19.28 -21.51 21.73
CA ILE A 243 -19.98 -20.52 20.94
C ILE A 243 -19.88 -19.18 21.67
N ASN A 244 -19.12 -18.24 21.08
CA ASN A 244 -18.99 -16.89 21.61
C ASN A 244 -20.00 -15.93 21.00
N HIS A 245 -20.37 -16.14 19.74
CA HIS A 245 -21.34 -15.29 19.05
C HIS A 245 -22.10 -16.07 17.98
N THR A 246 -23.34 -15.69 17.74
CA THR A 246 -24.16 -16.21 16.63
C THR A 246 -24.75 -15.04 15.87
N SER A 247 -24.85 -15.16 14.55
CA SER A 247 -25.46 -14.14 13.73
C SER A 247 -26.06 -14.72 12.45
N GLU A 248 -26.90 -13.94 11.78
CA GLU A 248 -27.46 -14.28 10.47
C GLU A 248 -26.46 -13.95 9.35
N TYR A 249 -25.57 -12.99 9.60
CA TYR A 249 -24.50 -12.57 8.69
C TYR A 249 -23.24 -12.14 9.44
N ILE A 250 -22.07 -12.35 8.84
CA ILE A 250 -20.78 -11.79 9.27
C ILE A 250 -20.03 -11.22 8.07
N SER A 251 -19.43 -10.05 8.24
CA SER A 251 -18.58 -9.38 7.26
C SER A 251 -17.32 -8.81 7.90
N ASN A 252 -16.43 -8.33 7.05
CA ASN A 252 -15.31 -7.47 7.42
C ASN A 252 -14.33 -8.18 8.35
N VAL A 253 -13.83 -9.34 7.92
CA VAL A 253 -12.82 -10.12 8.65
C VAL A 253 -11.43 -9.57 8.31
N SER A 254 -11.22 -8.27 8.55
CA SER A 254 -9.94 -7.60 8.31
C SER A 254 -9.62 -6.62 9.44
N ASP A 255 -8.34 -6.54 9.80
CA ASP A 255 -7.79 -5.62 10.80
C ASP A 255 -8.36 -5.71 12.23
N GLY A 256 -8.87 -6.89 12.61
CA GLY A 256 -9.32 -7.15 13.98
C GLY A 256 -10.60 -6.41 14.38
N MET A 257 -11.40 -5.98 13.41
CA MET A 257 -12.82 -5.68 13.62
C MET A 257 -13.68 -6.67 12.84
N PHE A 258 -14.94 -6.86 13.23
CA PHE A 258 -15.93 -7.53 12.39
C PHE A 258 -17.31 -6.93 12.59
N VAL A 259 -18.14 -7.15 11.58
CA VAL A 259 -19.53 -6.73 11.58
C VAL A 259 -20.39 -7.98 11.58
N SER A 260 -21.32 -8.07 12.51
CA SER A 260 -22.33 -9.14 12.54
C SER A 260 -23.73 -8.56 12.46
N VAL A 261 -24.67 -9.28 11.85
CA VAL A 261 -26.08 -8.88 11.79
C VAL A 261 -26.94 -9.96 12.41
N LYS A 262 -27.81 -9.59 13.35
CA LYS A 262 -28.77 -10.49 13.99
C LYS A 262 -30.02 -9.73 14.34
N SER A 263 -31.18 -10.20 13.88
CA SER A 263 -32.49 -9.63 14.22
C SER A 263 -32.55 -8.10 14.00
N ASN A 264 -32.07 -7.64 12.85
CA ASN A 264 -31.95 -6.22 12.47
C ASN A 264 -31.06 -5.35 13.38
N VAL A 265 -30.14 -5.98 14.11
CA VAL A 265 -29.08 -5.29 14.84
C VAL A 265 -27.74 -5.64 14.23
N ILE A 266 -27.05 -4.63 13.74
CA ILE A 266 -25.68 -4.67 13.26
C ILE A 266 -24.77 -4.38 14.44
N SER A 267 -23.92 -5.33 14.81
CA SER A 267 -22.92 -5.17 15.86
C SER A 267 -21.54 -5.06 15.23
N VAL A 268 -20.90 -3.90 15.40
CA VAL A 268 -19.49 -3.70 15.10
C VAL A 268 -18.70 -4.08 16.33
N MET A 269 -17.78 -5.04 16.19
CA MET A 269 -17.01 -5.60 17.29
C MET A 269 -15.51 -5.54 17.00
N ASN A 270 -14.71 -5.39 18.05
CA ASN A 270 -13.26 -5.50 17.95
C ASN A 270 -12.79 -6.96 18.08
N LYS A 271 -11.47 -7.17 18.02
CA LYS A 271 -10.80 -8.48 18.10
C LYS A 271 -11.10 -9.27 19.38
N ASN A 272 -11.54 -8.59 20.44
CA ASN A 272 -11.91 -9.19 21.71
C ASN A 272 -13.42 -9.42 21.84
N LEU A 273 -14.17 -9.31 20.73
CA LEU A 273 -15.63 -9.41 20.67
C LEU A 273 -16.37 -8.34 21.48
N LYS A 274 -15.68 -7.27 21.87
CA LYS A 274 -16.34 -6.13 22.51
C LYS A 274 -17.13 -5.39 21.44
N VAL A 275 -18.44 -5.29 21.65
CA VAL A 275 -19.32 -4.46 20.83
C VAL A 275 -18.91 -2.99 21.00
N LEU A 276 -18.51 -2.36 19.89
CA LEU A 276 -18.16 -0.95 19.81
C LEU A 276 -19.41 -0.11 19.56
N ALA A 277 -20.30 -0.60 18.71
CA ALA A 277 -21.54 0.04 18.33
C ALA A 277 -22.62 -1.01 17.99
N PRO A 278 -23.75 -1.04 18.71
CA PRO A 278 -24.97 -1.66 18.23
C PRO A 278 -25.72 -0.65 17.35
N ILE A 279 -25.98 -1.02 16.11
CA ILE A 279 -26.61 -0.16 15.11
C ILE A 279 -27.86 -0.86 14.63
N GLU A 280 -29.01 -0.19 14.67
CA GLU A 280 -30.22 -0.71 14.08
C GLU A 280 -30.09 -0.71 12.55
N GLY A 281 -30.37 -1.84 11.90
CA GLY A 281 -30.30 -1.97 10.45
C GLY A 281 -30.36 -3.42 9.97
N ASN A 282 -30.80 -3.60 8.74
CA ASN A 282 -31.09 -4.94 8.22
C ASN A 282 -29.85 -5.60 7.62
N LYS A 283 -28.94 -4.78 7.05
CA LYS A 283 -27.76 -5.26 6.34
C LYS A 283 -26.70 -4.17 6.27
N VAL A 284 -25.46 -4.57 6.01
CA VAL A 284 -24.35 -3.66 5.68
C VAL A 284 -23.93 -3.83 4.22
N LYS A 285 -23.58 -2.72 3.58
CA LYS A 285 -23.00 -2.73 2.23
C LYS A 285 -21.58 -3.28 2.30
N VAL A 286 -21.23 -4.17 1.38
CA VAL A 286 -19.92 -4.85 1.35
C VAL A 286 -19.33 -4.79 -0.06
N ASN A 287 -18.02 -4.68 -0.17
CA ASN A 287 -17.34 -4.77 -1.46
C ASN A 287 -17.13 -6.25 -1.87
N GLN A 288 -16.41 -6.47 -2.98
CA GLN A 288 -16.11 -7.80 -3.50
C GLN A 288 -15.25 -8.66 -2.56
N ASP A 289 -14.48 -8.02 -1.67
CA ASP A 289 -13.62 -8.67 -0.68
C ASP A 289 -14.35 -8.92 0.65
N ASN A 290 -15.66 -8.71 0.70
CA ASN A 290 -16.50 -8.81 1.91
C ASN A 290 -16.14 -7.78 3.01
N THR A 291 -15.51 -6.67 2.63
CA THR A 291 -15.19 -5.52 3.49
C THR A 291 -16.41 -4.61 3.61
N ALA A 292 -16.82 -4.33 4.85
CA ALA A 292 -17.94 -3.48 5.21
C ALA A 292 -17.51 -2.15 5.85
N ILE A 293 -16.29 -2.09 6.39
CA ILE A 293 -15.75 -0.94 7.11
C ILE A 293 -14.68 -0.27 6.23
N PHE A 294 -14.88 1.01 5.96
CA PHE A 294 -14.00 1.86 5.17
C PHE A 294 -13.52 3.01 6.05
N GLY A 295 -12.26 2.95 6.50
CA GLY A 295 -11.78 3.81 7.59
C GLY A 295 -12.56 3.55 8.88
N ASP A 296 -13.21 4.58 9.42
CA ASP A 296 -14.07 4.48 10.60
C ASP A 296 -15.57 4.43 10.26
N ARG A 297 -15.93 4.12 9.01
CA ARG A 297 -17.30 4.24 8.50
C ARG A 297 -17.82 2.93 7.91
N LEU A 298 -19.13 2.71 8.02
CA LEU A 298 -19.86 1.66 7.31
C LEU A 298 -21.17 2.19 6.76
N VAL A 299 -21.69 1.53 5.73
CA VAL A 299 -22.99 1.84 5.13
C VAL A 299 -24.01 0.80 5.59
N VAL A 300 -25.07 1.27 6.23
CA VAL A 300 -26.16 0.47 6.77
C VAL A 300 -27.38 0.59 5.87
N GLU A 301 -27.91 -0.55 5.43
CA GLU A 301 -29.13 -0.66 4.61
C GLU A 301 -30.36 -0.83 5.55
N GLN A 302 -31.20 0.21 5.63
CA GLN A 302 -32.44 0.23 6.40
C GLN A 302 -33.38 1.31 5.85
N ASN A 303 -34.40 0.91 5.07
CA ASN A 303 -35.32 1.84 4.38
C ASN A 303 -34.56 2.93 3.60
N GLY A 304 -33.77 2.49 2.63
CA GLY A 304 -32.67 3.25 2.04
C GLY A 304 -31.34 2.84 2.66
N ALA A 305 -30.39 3.76 2.71
CA ALA A 305 -29.08 3.56 3.33
C ALA A 305 -28.64 4.80 4.12
N PHE A 306 -27.88 4.59 5.19
CA PHE A 306 -27.21 5.66 5.92
C PHE A 306 -25.77 5.28 6.23
N ILE A 307 -24.93 6.28 6.48
CA ILE A 307 -23.54 6.10 6.87
C ILE A 307 -23.47 6.18 8.38
N TYR A 308 -22.78 5.22 9.01
CA TYR A 308 -22.50 5.23 10.43
C TYR A 308 -21.00 5.45 10.65
N ASN A 309 -20.64 6.42 11.48
CA ASN A 309 -19.28 6.65 11.95
C ASN A 309 -19.07 5.90 13.28
N ILE A 310 -18.18 4.92 13.26
CA ILE A 310 -17.91 4.00 14.38
C ILE A 310 -17.29 4.75 15.57
N LYS A 311 -16.37 5.67 15.28
CA LYS A 311 -15.59 6.40 16.28
C LYS A 311 -16.45 7.42 17.02
N ASP A 312 -17.17 8.24 16.27
CA ASP A 312 -17.97 9.34 16.81
C ASP A 312 -19.38 8.90 17.22
N LYS A 313 -19.77 7.68 16.83
CA LYS A 313 -21.10 7.09 17.06
C LYS A 313 -22.24 7.96 16.54
N THR A 314 -21.98 8.61 15.41
CA THR A 314 -22.94 9.45 14.68
C THR A 314 -23.38 8.73 13.40
N ARG A 315 -24.54 9.13 12.88
CA ARG A 315 -25.03 8.66 11.59
C ARG A 315 -25.53 9.81 10.74
N SER A 316 -25.44 9.62 9.42
CA SER A 316 -26.11 10.48 8.47
C SER A 316 -27.64 10.31 8.53
N LYS A 317 -28.34 11.19 7.80
CA LYS A 317 -29.74 10.93 7.40
C LYS A 317 -29.79 9.71 6.47
N ASN A 318 -31.00 9.18 6.27
CA ASN A 318 -31.22 8.15 5.25
C ASN A 318 -31.19 8.78 3.85
N PHE A 319 -30.59 8.03 2.94
CA PHE A 319 -30.50 8.27 1.51
C PHE A 319 -31.09 7.10 0.75
N GLU A 320 -31.44 7.28 -0.52
CA GLU A 320 -31.92 6.19 -1.37
C GLU A 320 -30.83 5.15 -1.61
N ASP A 321 -29.58 5.62 -1.79
CA ASP A 321 -28.38 4.80 -1.91
C ASP A 321 -27.15 5.64 -1.45
N VAL A 322 -26.07 4.94 -1.12
CA VAL A 322 -24.82 5.51 -0.62
C VAL A 322 -23.68 4.69 -1.23
N ASP A 323 -22.74 5.33 -1.95
CA ASP A 323 -21.56 4.64 -2.46
C ASP A 323 -20.57 4.34 -1.32
N PHE A 324 -19.54 3.54 -1.55
CA PHE A 324 -18.57 3.24 -0.49
C PHE A 324 -17.91 4.53 0.02
N PRO A 325 -17.86 4.78 1.35
CA PRO A 325 -17.40 6.03 1.92
C PRO A 325 -15.87 6.08 1.98
N ASN A 326 -15.25 6.00 0.81
CA ASN A 326 -13.83 6.17 0.60
C ASN A 326 -13.55 7.67 0.41
N GLY A 327 -12.48 8.18 1.00
CA GLY A 327 -12.02 9.55 0.75
C GLY A 327 -12.75 10.66 1.51
N SER A 328 -12.61 11.88 0.97
CA SER A 328 -12.99 13.16 1.58
C SER A 328 -14.48 13.51 1.42
N LEU A 329 -15.09 13.12 0.29
CA LEU A 329 -16.51 13.33 0.01
C LEU A 329 -17.21 12.02 -0.39
N ILE A 330 -18.39 11.79 0.17
CA ILE A 330 -19.15 10.54 0.02
C ILE A 330 -20.31 10.77 -0.95
N ALA A 331 -20.41 9.95 -1.99
CA ALA A 331 -21.52 10.01 -2.94
C ALA A 331 -22.79 9.40 -2.32
N VAL A 332 -23.88 10.16 -2.36
CA VAL A 332 -25.18 9.79 -1.78
C VAL A 332 -26.31 10.15 -2.74
N LYS A 333 -27.38 9.35 -2.73
CA LYS A 333 -28.55 9.53 -3.61
C LYS A 333 -29.76 10.04 -2.83
N LYS A 334 -30.38 11.10 -3.34
CA LYS A 334 -31.59 11.69 -2.77
C LYS A 334 -32.48 12.24 -3.89
N ASP A 335 -33.79 12.03 -3.79
CA ASP A 335 -34.78 12.52 -4.74
C ASP A 335 -34.46 12.07 -6.18
N GLY A 336 -33.99 10.83 -6.34
CA GLY A 336 -33.60 10.24 -7.62
C GLY A 336 -32.24 10.67 -8.17
N LYS A 337 -31.54 11.64 -7.55
CA LYS A 337 -30.26 12.19 -8.04
C LYS A 337 -29.12 12.00 -7.04
N TRP A 338 -27.91 11.90 -7.55
CA TRP A 338 -26.71 11.80 -6.75
C TRP A 338 -26.09 13.17 -6.49
N GLY A 339 -25.58 13.34 -5.28
CA GLY A 339 -24.78 14.47 -4.81
C GLY A 339 -23.69 13.98 -3.86
N PHE A 340 -23.00 14.90 -3.20
CA PHE A 340 -21.89 14.57 -2.30
C PHE A 340 -22.03 15.25 -0.95
N ILE A 341 -21.67 14.51 0.10
CA ILE A 341 -21.61 15.00 1.47
C ILE A 341 -20.18 14.90 2.02
N ASP A 342 -19.84 15.76 2.97
CA ASP A 342 -18.57 15.67 3.71
C ASP A 342 -18.60 14.56 4.77
N ASN A 343 -17.51 14.45 5.53
CA ASN A 343 -17.35 13.48 6.61
C ASN A 343 -18.22 13.79 7.83
N GLU A 344 -18.68 15.04 7.95
CA GLU A 344 -19.64 15.56 8.92
C GLU A 344 -21.10 15.41 8.45
N PHE A 345 -21.31 14.81 7.27
CA PHE A 345 -22.59 14.57 6.60
C PHE A 345 -23.33 15.83 6.11
N ASN A 346 -22.63 16.94 5.93
CA ASN A 346 -23.16 18.14 5.29
C ASN A 346 -23.12 17.98 3.77
N PRO A 347 -24.16 18.42 3.03
CA PRO A 347 -24.13 18.47 1.58
C PRO A 347 -23.08 19.48 1.11
N ILE A 348 -22.15 19.02 0.28
CA ILE A 348 -21.09 19.84 -0.34
C ILE A 348 -21.39 20.08 -1.82
N ILE A 349 -21.84 19.05 -2.53
CA ILE A 349 -22.17 19.13 -3.95
C ILE A 349 -23.62 18.70 -4.16
N ASP A 350 -24.38 19.54 -4.87
CA ASP A 350 -25.82 19.37 -5.07
C ASP A 350 -26.22 18.02 -5.69
N PHE A 351 -27.42 17.57 -5.33
CA PHE A 351 -28.05 16.36 -5.85
C PHE A 351 -28.58 16.57 -7.28
N LYS A 352 -27.68 16.60 -8.26
CA LYS A 352 -28.04 16.89 -9.66
C LYS A 352 -27.62 15.81 -10.66
N TYR A 353 -26.76 14.87 -10.25
CA TYR A 353 -26.18 13.87 -11.14
C TYR A 353 -27.04 12.61 -11.25
N ASP A 354 -26.99 11.93 -12.41
CA ASP A 354 -27.71 10.66 -12.63
C ASP A 354 -27.04 9.51 -11.90
N TYR A 355 -25.70 9.57 -11.76
CA TYR A 355 -24.90 8.65 -10.97
C TYR A 355 -23.67 9.36 -10.39
N ALA A 356 -23.15 8.87 -9.27
CA ALA A 356 -21.89 9.36 -8.71
C ALA A 356 -21.09 8.23 -8.03
N LYS A 357 -19.79 8.44 -7.90
CA LYS A 357 -18.88 7.62 -7.12
C LYS A 357 -18.15 8.48 -6.09
N SER A 358 -18.01 7.98 -4.86
CA SER A 358 -17.33 8.71 -3.77
C SER A 358 -15.90 9.09 -4.18
N PHE A 359 -15.42 10.19 -3.61
CA PHE A 359 -14.13 10.76 -3.96
C PHE A 359 -12.98 9.82 -3.59
N SER A 360 -11.93 9.82 -4.39
CA SER A 360 -10.66 9.18 -4.08
C SER A 360 -9.53 10.12 -4.50
N GLU A 361 -8.60 10.41 -3.60
CA GLU A 361 -7.49 11.35 -3.86
C GLU A 361 -8.02 12.70 -4.40
N ASP A 362 -9.09 13.23 -3.78
CA ASP A 362 -9.72 14.52 -4.10
C ASP A 362 -10.36 14.67 -5.48
N ILE A 363 -10.51 13.57 -6.21
CA ILE A 363 -11.25 13.53 -7.47
C ILE A 363 -12.53 12.70 -7.32
N GLY A 364 -13.64 13.28 -7.76
CA GLY A 364 -14.94 12.62 -7.88
C GLY A 364 -15.30 12.33 -9.33
N TYR A 365 -16.29 11.45 -9.53
CA TYR A 365 -16.78 11.08 -10.85
C TYR A 365 -18.29 11.02 -10.82
N VAL A 366 -18.89 11.60 -11.85
CA VAL A 366 -20.33 11.73 -11.97
C VAL A 366 -20.77 11.33 -13.35
N TYR A 367 -21.92 10.67 -13.43
CA TYR A 367 -22.62 10.44 -14.66
C TYR A 367 -23.69 11.53 -14.83
N SER A 368 -23.61 12.27 -15.91
CA SER A 368 -24.52 13.37 -16.24
C SER A 368 -24.59 13.53 -17.75
N GLU A 369 -25.78 13.82 -18.27
CA GLU A 369 -25.98 14.06 -19.71
C GLU A 369 -25.47 12.90 -20.59
N ASN A 370 -25.74 11.67 -20.14
CA ASN A 370 -25.34 10.42 -20.78
C ASN A 370 -23.82 10.14 -20.85
N ALA A 371 -23.01 10.82 -20.06
CA ALA A 371 -21.57 10.58 -20.01
C ALA A 371 -21.00 10.64 -18.59
N TRP A 372 -19.89 9.93 -18.38
CA TRP A 372 -19.09 10.08 -17.17
C TRP A 372 -18.16 11.28 -17.29
N LYS A 373 -18.06 12.08 -16.23
CA LYS A 373 -17.22 13.29 -16.11
C LYS A 373 -16.49 13.29 -14.76
N PHE A 374 -15.31 13.90 -14.74
CA PHE A 374 -14.55 14.14 -13.51
C PHE A 374 -14.97 15.45 -12.86
N ILE A 375 -14.98 15.49 -11.53
CA ILE A 375 -15.23 16.72 -10.75
C ILE A 375 -14.20 16.91 -9.65
N ASP A 376 -13.92 18.16 -9.33
CA ASP A 376 -13.16 18.55 -8.14
C ASP A 376 -14.04 18.56 -6.87
N GLN A 377 -13.44 18.85 -5.71
CA GLN A 377 -14.16 18.93 -4.43
C GLN A 377 -15.23 20.04 -4.36
N LYS A 378 -15.19 21.03 -5.27
CA LYS A 378 -16.21 22.08 -5.40
C LYS A 378 -17.36 21.65 -6.32
N GLY A 379 -17.23 20.50 -6.99
CA GLY A 379 -18.19 20.01 -7.97
C GLY A 379 -18.03 20.65 -9.35
N GLU A 380 -16.90 21.31 -9.61
CA GLU A 380 -16.52 21.85 -10.91
C GLU A 380 -15.95 20.73 -11.78
N PHE A 381 -16.31 20.69 -13.07
CA PHE A 381 -15.77 19.69 -13.98
C PHE A 381 -14.29 19.95 -14.22
N LEU A 382 -13.44 18.93 -14.01
CA LEU A 382 -12.00 19.04 -14.25
C LEU A 382 -11.67 19.15 -15.75
N GLU A 383 -12.48 18.51 -16.59
CA GLU A 383 -12.37 18.54 -18.06
C GLU A 383 -13.78 18.47 -18.67
N GLU A 384 -13.96 19.01 -19.89
CA GLU A 384 -15.22 18.92 -20.64
C GLU A 384 -15.42 17.56 -21.35
N VAL A 385 -14.45 16.65 -21.26
CA VAL A 385 -14.46 15.38 -21.98
C VAL A 385 -15.48 14.41 -21.37
N ALA A 386 -16.32 13.84 -22.24
CA ALA A 386 -17.34 12.85 -21.92
C ALA A 386 -16.83 11.43 -22.21
N TYR A 387 -16.93 10.52 -21.22
CA TYR A 387 -16.46 9.13 -21.36
C TYR A 387 -17.62 8.12 -21.32
N GLU A 388 -17.48 7.01 -22.07
CA GLU A 388 -18.45 5.89 -22.03
C GLU A 388 -18.45 5.20 -20.66
N GLN A 389 -17.25 4.99 -20.10
CA GLN A 389 -17.03 4.39 -18.78
C GLN A 389 -15.78 4.97 -18.13
N ILE A 390 -15.80 5.11 -16.81
CA ILE A 390 -14.62 5.44 -16.00
C ILE A 390 -14.47 4.41 -14.87
N LEU A 391 -13.27 3.86 -14.71
CA LEU A 391 -12.88 3.08 -13.54
C LEU A 391 -12.18 3.99 -12.51
N PRO A 392 -12.41 3.77 -11.21
CA PRO A 392 -11.84 4.60 -10.16
C PRO A 392 -10.30 4.56 -10.18
N PHE A 393 -9.67 5.70 -9.86
CA PHE A 393 -8.24 5.76 -9.58
C PHE A 393 -7.88 4.80 -8.44
N ASN A 394 -6.79 4.06 -8.60
CA ASN A 394 -6.16 3.34 -7.50
C ASN A 394 -5.35 4.30 -6.60
N LYS A 395 -4.78 3.78 -5.51
CA LYS A 395 -3.96 4.54 -4.53
C LYS A 395 -2.69 5.19 -5.11
N ILE A 396 -2.39 5.03 -6.40
CA ILE A 396 -1.25 5.66 -7.08
C ILE A 396 -1.70 6.55 -8.25
N GLY A 397 -2.98 6.94 -8.29
CA GLY A 397 -3.52 7.88 -9.27
C GLY A 397 -3.67 7.31 -10.68
N ILE A 398 -3.77 5.99 -10.83
CA ILE A 398 -4.01 5.34 -12.14
C ILE A 398 -5.46 4.89 -12.24
N GLY A 399 -6.13 5.37 -13.28
CA GLY A 399 -7.52 5.06 -13.62
C GLY A 399 -7.59 4.60 -15.09
N PHE A 400 -8.75 4.14 -15.50
CA PHE A 400 -8.99 3.75 -16.88
C PHE A 400 -10.28 4.37 -17.37
N ILE A 401 -10.24 4.92 -18.57
CA ILE A 401 -11.40 5.48 -19.26
C ILE A 401 -11.68 4.66 -20.52
N LYS A 402 -12.94 4.59 -20.90
CA LYS A 402 -13.35 4.00 -22.17
C LYS A 402 -13.93 5.08 -23.08
N GLN A 403 -13.41 5.17 -24.30
CA GLN A 403 -13.88 6.08 -25.34
C GLN A 403 -13.75 5.40 -26.71
N ASP A 404 -14.78 5.54 -27.55
CA ASP A 404 -14.86 4.91 -28.88
C ASP A 404 -14.62 3.39 -28.85
N GLY A 405 -15.13 2.72 -27.82
CA GLY A 405 -14.93 1.28 -27.64
C GLY A 405 -13.56 0.85 -27.08
N LEU A 406 -12.61 1.77 -26.91
CA LEU A 406 -11.22 1.48 -26.48
C LEU A 406 -10.96 1.94 -25.04
N TRP A 407 -10.17 1.15 -24.30
CA TRP A 407 -9.71 1.51 -22.96
C TRP A 407 -8.37 2.24 -23.00
N SER A 408 -8.29 3.37 -22.33
CA SER A 408 -7.06 4.14 -22.14
C SER A 408 -6.77 4.27 -20.65
N MET A 409 -5.51 4.02 -20.28
CA MET A 409 -5.02 4.31 -18.94
C MET A 409 -4.85 5.82 -18.81
N ILE A 410 -5.42 6.40 -17.77
CA ILE A 410 -5.18 7.78 -17.37
C ILE A 410 -4.42 7.79 -16.06
N LYS A 411 -3.47 8.70 -15.94
CA LYS A 411 -2.71 8.92 -14.71
C LYS A 411 -3.00 10.35 -14.28
N MET A 412 -3.37 10.57 -13.02
CA MET A 412 -3.49 11.90 -12.47
C MET A 412 -2.15 12.62 -12.67
N ALA A 413 -2.16 13.69 -13.47
CA ALA A 413 -1.08 14.66 -13.43
C ALA A 413 -1.21 15.37 -12.08
N THR A 414 -0.18 15.29 -11.24
CA THR A 414 -0.13 16.13 -10.05
C THR A 414 -0.19 17.58 -10.52
N MET A 415 -1.25 18.31 -10.16
CA MET A 415 -1.30 19.75 -10.31
C MET A 415 -0.27 20.34 -9.36
N GLU A 416 0.91 20.66 -9.87
CA GLU A 416 1.73 21.76 -9.33
C GLU A 416 2.10 22.65 -10.52
N GLU A 417 1.66 23.91 -10.40
CA GLU A 417 1.87 25.06 -11.28
C GLU A 417 3.34 25.47 -11.40
#